data_AF-A0A1Q3SKX2-F1
#
_entry.id   AF-A0A1Q3SKX2-F1
#
_cell.length_a   1.000
_cell.length_b   1.000
_cell.length_c   1.000
_cell.angle_alpha   90.00
_cell.angle_beta   90.00
_cell.angle_gamma   90.00
#
_symmetry.space_group_name_H-M   'P 1'
#
loop_
_entity.id
_entity.type
_entity.pdbx_description
1 polymer ?
#
loop_
_entity_poly.entity_id
_entity_poly.type
_entity_poly.pdbx_seq_one_letter_code
_entity_poly.pdbx_strand_id
1 'polypeptide(L)'
;MVTVEKVTYPKIPLDAGQVQGWKDIPISFEPLVPLGPLSREAGFLMTSSIYFGEHSNSPYAHDTNKLEGSLLTLFARRSVARRLLVAEQLLPACHHLLIFDAYRPYQVQESLHDFYKQKLREKYPAMDNETLECETQKYVSLPSKDPARPSPHTTGGSVDLAIVKLDRTHEEELLQIRSRLTDVTLTIARRVGLEMRLSAIMRSHARMLDFGTAFDHGGEKSALAYYELKIAAGEVLTDADRLACNNRRLLFGIMTQAGFQPYFAEWWHFNAPESQMGAATAGLGYATLGSVGLDESNIAHENTRLKIRQEARRLQREGGQAVVRTALQYEILSALRETGDPGLVEGWPAEIIAPPEE
;
A
#
# COMPACT_ATOMS: atom_id res chain seq x y z
N MET A 1 -25.65 -1.74 26.98
CA MET A 1 -24.30 -1.53 26.44
C MET A 1 -23.73 -2.90 26.12
N VAL A 2 -23.79 -3.32 24.86
CA VAL A 2 -23.11 -4.55 24.42
C VAL A 2 -21.65 -4.15 24.23
N THR A 3 -20.79 -4.50 25.18
CA THR A 3 -19.35 -4.46 24.98
C THR A 3 -19.04 -5.36 23.81
N VAL A 4 -18.53 -4.80 22.70
CA VAL A 4 -18.09 -5.59 21.55
C VAL A 4 -17.13 -6.65 22.09
N GLU A 5 -17.55 -7.91 21.99
CA GLU A 5 -16.77 -9.08 22.41
C GLU A 5 -15.37 -8.98 21.81
N LYS A 6 -14.35 -9.39 22.56
CA LYS A 6 -12.98 -9.52 22.04
C LYS A 6 -12.99 -10.54 20.91
N VAL A 7 -13.17 -10.08 19.67
CA VAL A 7 -13.08 -10.92 18.48
C VAL A 7 -11.68 -11.52 18.49
N THR A 8 -11.62 -12.84 18.66
CA THR A 8 -10.37 -13.58 18.65
C THR A 8 -10.20 -14.13 17.24
N TYR A 9 -9.24 -13.57 16.50
CA TYR A 9 -8.89 -14.07 15.18
C TYR A 9 -8.07 -15.36 15.31
N PRO A 10 -8.21 -16.32 14.37
CA PRO A 10 -7.41 -17.55 14.38
C PRO A 10 -5.91 -17.26 14.40
N LYS A 11 -5.14 -18.18 14.98
CA LYS A 11 -3.67 -18.10 14.95
C LYS A 11 -3.17 -18.20 13.51
N ILE A 12 -2.08 -17.48 13.23
CA ILE A 12 -1.37 -17.64 11.96
C ILE A 12 -0.57 -18.96 12.03
N PRO A 13 -0.70 -19.88 11.06
CA PRO A 13 0.15 -21.06 10.98
C PRO A 13 1.64 -20.68 10.93
N LEU A 14 2.50 -21.45 11.60
CA LEU A 14 3.94 -21.12 11.68
C LEU A 14 4.66 -21.22 10.32
N ASP A 15 4.11 -22.01 9.42
CA ASP A 15 4.55 -22.23 8.04
C ASP A 15 3.84 -21.32 7.02
N ALA A 16 2.96 -20.43 7.46
CA ALA A 16 2.17 -19.58 6.57
C ALA A 16 3.05 -18.73 5.63
N GLY A 17 2.84 -18.89 4.33
CA GLY A 17 3.55 -18.12 3.30
C GLY A 17 5.00 -18.53 3.07
N GLN A 18 5.47 -19.63 3.68
CA GLN A 18 6.80 -20.15 3.43
C GLN A 18 6.85 -20.81 2.06
N VAL A 19 7.71 -20.28 1.18
CA VAL A 19 7.79 -20.76 -0.19
C VAL A 19 9.19 -20.57 -0.77
N GLN A 20 9.64 -21.54 -1.56
CA GLN A 20 10.92 -21.51 -2.28
C GLN A 20 10.69 -21.90 -3.75
N GLY A 21 11.61 -21.54 -4.63
CA GLY A 21 11.56 -21.94 -6.05
C GLY A 21 10.38 -21.35 -6.84
N TRP A 22 9.65 -20.37 -6.29
CA TRP A 22 8.45 -19.82 -6.93
C TRP A 22 8.73 -19.19 -8.31
N LYS A 23 9.96 -18.76 -8.58
CA LYS A 23 10.40 -18.23 -9.89
C LYS A 23 10.33 -19.26 -11.03
N ASP A 24 10.09 -20.53 -10.75
CA ASP A 24 10.05 -21.61 -11.74
C ASP A 24 8.61 -21.91 -12.22
N ILE A 25 7.61 -21.16 -11.75
CA ILE A 25 6.19 -21.34 -12.13
C ILE A 25 5.86 -20.63 -13.48
N PRO A 26 5.20 -21.27 -14.46
CA PRO A 26 4.76 -20.66 -15.75
C PRO A 26 3.69 -19.53 -15.64
N ILE A 27 3.41 -18.70 -16.69
CA ILE A 27 2.75 -17.34 -16.60
C ILE A 27 1.65 -16.99 -17.71
N SER A 28 0.71 -16.01 -17.50
CA SER A 28 -0.32 -15.39 -18.45
C SER A 28 -0.63 -13.84 -18.29
N PHE A 29 -1.67 -13.25 -18.95
CA PHE A 29 -1.96 -11.79 -19.10
C PHE A 29 -3.37 -11.28 -18.66
N GLU A 30 -3.45 -10.17 -17.89
CA GLU A 30 -4.67 -9.38 -17.54
C GLU A 30 -4.35 -7.87 -17.44
N PRO A 31 -5.13 -6.88 -17.91
CA PRO A 31 -4.71 -5.47 -17.83
C PRO A 31 -4.55 -4.94 -16.38
N LEU A 32 -3.70 -3.93 -16.22
CA LEU A 32 -3.59 -3.15 -14.98
C LEU A 32 -4.74 -2.14 -14.87
N VAL A 33 -5.24 -1.93 -13.65
CA VAL A 33 -6.30 -0.96 -13.35
C VAL A 33 -5.92 -0.03 -12.20
N PRO A 34 -6.46 1.19 -12.24
CA PRO A 34 -6.65 2.11 -11.14
C PRO A 34 -6.80 1.58 -9.73
N LEU A 35 -5.95 1.87 -8.75
CA LEU A 35 -6.36 1.82 -7.34
C LEU A 35 -6.58 3.22 -6.79
N GLY A 36 -7.62 3.39 -5.98
CA GLY A 36 -7.93 4.63 -5.28
C GLY A 36 -8.43 5.76 -6.19
N PRO A 37 -8.12 7.04 -5.89
CA PRO A 37 -8.77 8.19 -6.51
C PRO A 37 -8.83 8.14 -8.04
N LEU A 38 -10.00 8.48 -8.56
CA LEU A 38 -10.44 8.48 -9.97
C LEU A 38 -10.55 7.09 -10.61
N SER A 39 -10.26 6.01 -9.88
CA SER A 39 -10.48 4.66 -10.38
C SER A 39 -11.97 4.38 -10.53
N ARG A 40 -12.38 3.86 -11.69
CA ARG A 40 -13.77 3.47 -11.94
C ARG A 40 -14.19 2.23 -11.16
N GLU A 41 -13.25 1.33 -10.93
CA GLU A 41 -13.52 0.01 -10.34
C GLU A 41 -13.16 0.00 -8.85
N ALA A 42 -12.06 0.66 -8.47
CA ALA A 42 -11.48 0.58 -7.14
C ALA A 42 -11.29 1.95 -6.47
N GLY A 43 -12.18 2.91 -6.79
CA GLY A 43 -12.14 4.27 -6.26
C GLY A 43 -12.34 4.39 -4.75
N PHE A 44 -12.88 3.35 -4.12
CA PHE A 44 -13.14 3.32 -2.68
C PHE A 44 -11.92 2.87 -1.85
N LEU A 45 -10.94 2.22 -2.48
CA LEU A 45 -9.75 1.75 -1.80
C LEU A 45 -8.85 2.93 -1.46
N MET A 46 -8.24 2.88 -0.29
CA MET A 46 -7.29 3.91 0.10
C MET A 46 -5.89 3.54 -0.33
N THR A 47 -5.19 4.53 -0.87
CA THR A 47 -3.84 4.36 -1.40
C THR A 47 -2.94 5.42 -0.81
N SER A 48 -1.70 5.03 -0.52
CA SER A 48 -0.61 5.93 -0.16
C SER A 48 0.56 5.63 -1.09
N SER A 49 0.85 6.54 -2.03
CA SER A 49 1.90 6.32 -3.04
C SER A 49 3.27 6.63 -2.43
N ILE A 50 3.73 5.72 -1.57
CA ILE A 50 4.89 5.93 -0.71
C ILE A 50 6.16 6.16 -1.52
N TYR A 51 6.41 5.31 -2.51
CA TYR A 51 7.60 5.36 -3.38
C TYR A 51 7.63 6.58 -4.30
N PHE A 52 6.47 7.19 -4.57
CA PHE A 52 6.39 8.47 -5.27
C PHE A 52 6.76 9.66 -4.39
N GLY A 53 6.81 9.47 -3.06
CA GLY A 53 6.92 10.58 -2.14
C GLY A 53 5.65 11.42 -2.14
N GLU A 54 4.47 10.78 -2.22
CA GLU A 54 3.19 11.49 -2.19
C GLU A 54 3.02 12.32 -0.92
N HIS A 55 3.72 11.94 0.15
CA HIS A 55 3.60 12.57 1.44
C HIS A 55 4.95 12.97 2.04
N SER A 56 5.02 14.13 2.69
CA SER A 56 6.20 14.66 3.39
C SER A 56 6.85 13.72 4.41
N ASN A 57 6.10 12.77 4.96
CA ASN A 57 6.64 11.74 5.87
C ASN A 57 7.10 10.45 5.16
N SER A 58 7.05 10.39 3.82
CA SER A 58 7.71 9.34 3.04
C SER A 58 9.21 9.62 2.99
N PRO A 59 10.08 8.62 3.18
CA PRO A 59 11.52 8.81 3.02
C PRO A 59 11.91 9.15 1.58
N TYR A 60 11.02 8.90 0.61
CA TYR A 60 11.20 9.17 -0.82
C TYR A 60 10.65 10.56 -1.24
N ALA A 61 10.16 11.37 -0.29
CA ALA A 61 9.60 12.69 -0.56
C ALA A 61 10.66 13.75 -0.93
N HIS A 62 11.90 13.56 -0.50
CA HIS A 62 13.02 14.46 -0.78
C HIS A 62 13.69 14.09 -2.11
N ASP A 63 14.11 15.10 -2.87
CA ASP A 63 14.75 14.91 -4.18
C ASP A 63 15.98 13.99 -4.14
N THR A 64 16.70 13.96 -3.01
CA THR A 64 17.87 13.09 -2.81
C THR A 64 17.55 11.62 -2.68
N ASN A 65 16.29 11.28 -2.36
CA ASN A 65 15.83 9.91 -2.12
C ASN A 65 14.74 9.48 -3.11
N LYS A 66 14.49 10.29 -4.14
CA LYS A 66 13.41 10.04 -5.08
C LYS A 66 13.72 8.83 -5.93
N LEU A 67 12.75 7.92 -6.04
CA LEU A 67 12.88 6.71 -6.85
C LEU A 67 12.48 7.00 -8.29
N GLU A 68 13.36 6.68 -9.24
CA GLU A 68 13.09 6.86 -10.65
C GLU A 68 11.94 5.95 -11.11
N GLY A 69 11.06 6.49 -11.95
CA GLY A 69 9.89 5.76 -12.47
C GLY A 69 8.75 5.57 -11.46
N SER A 70 8.84 6.15 -10.26
CA SER A 70 7.77 6.09 -9.26
C SER A 70 6.47 6.74 -9.75
N LEU A 71 5.34 6.18 -9.35
CA LEU A 71 4.00 6.56 -9.83
C LEU A 71 3.15 7.09 -8.67
N LEU A 72 2.40 8.17 -8.92
CA LEU A 72 1.40 8.70 -7.98
C LEU A 72 0.14 7.83 -7.93
N THR A 73 -0.11 7.02 -8.96
CA THR A 73 -1.22 6.08 -8.99
C THR A 73 -0.70 4.68 -8.71
N LEU A 74 -1.31 4.00 -7.74
CA LEU A 74 -1.11 2.57 -7.56
C LEU A 74 -1.93 1.83 -8.62
N PHE A 75 -1.30 0.87 -9.29
CA PHE A 75 -1.96 -0.01 -10.24
C PHE A 75 -1.93 -1.43 -9.71
N ALA A 76 -2.93 -2.24 -10.06
CA ALA A 76 -2.89 -3.68 -9.83
C ALA A 76 -3.64 -4.39 -10.96
N ARG A 77 -3.54 -5.71 -11.04
CA ARG A 77 -4.41 -6.47 -11.95
C ARG A 77 -5.87 -6.33 -11.53
N ARG A 78 -6.80 -6.37 -12.48
CA ARG A 78 -8.23 -6.21 -12.17
C ARG A 78 -8.73 -7.28 -11.19
N SER A 79 -8.28 -8.53 -11.30
CA SER A 79 -8.54 -9.61 -10.34
C SER A 79 -8.08 -9.26 -8.92
N VAL A 80 -6.88 -8.69 -8.79
CA VAL A 80 -6.31 -8.20 -7.52
C VAL A 80 -7.15 -7.07 -6.95
N ALA A 81 -7.53 -6.08 -7.77
CA ALA A 81 -8.37 -4.96 -7.35
C ALA A 81 -9.74 -5.43 -6.83
N ARG A 82 -10.37 -6.40 -7.51
CA ARG A 82 -11.63 -7.02 -7.06
C ARG A 82 -11.45 -7.75 -5.73
N ARG A 83 -10.32 -8.44 -5.56
CA ARG A 83 -10.00 -9.16 -4.34
C ARG A 83 -9.77 -8.22 -3.16
N LEU A 84 -9.12 -7.08 -3.38
CA LEU A 84 -8.98 -6.02 -2.39
C LEU A 84 -10.33 -5.43 -1.99
N LEU A 85 -11.27 -5.25 -2.93
CA LEU A 85 -12.62 -4.79 -2.61
C LEU A 85 -13.40 -5.81 -1.76
N VAL A 86 -13.19 -7.11 -1.98
CA VAL A 86 -13.75 -8.15 -1.10
C VAL A 86 -13.12 -8.05 0.29
N ALA A 87 -11.80 -7.93 0.39
CA ALA A 87 -11.11 -7.74 1.67
C ALA A 87 -11.60 -6.50 2.44
N GLU A 88 -11.79 -5.36 1.75
CA GLU A 88 -12.36 -4.14 2.32
C GLU A 88 -13.77 -4.37 2.91
N GLN A 89 -14.60 -5.20 2.28
CA GLN A 89 -15.95 -5.53 2.76
C GLN A 89 -15.97 -6.49 3.95
N LEU A 90 -14.92 -7.29 4.12
CA LEU A 90 -14.79 -8.23 5.24
C LEU A 90 -14.32 -7.55 6.52
N LEU A 91 -13.75 -6.34 6.41
CA LEU A 91 -13.20 -5.62 7.56
C LEU A 91 -14.29 -5.26 8.58
N PRO A 92 -13.94 -5.24 9.88
CA PRO A 92 -14.85 -4.74 10.90
C PRO A 92 -15.21 -3.27 10.66
N ALA A 93 -16.34 -2.82 11.19
CA ALA A 93 -16.77 -1.43 11.07
C ALA A 93 -15.65 -0.44 11.44
N CYS A 94 -15.57 0.65 10.69
CA CYS A 94 -14.56 1.71 10.82
C CYS A 94 -13.10 1.25 10.55
N HIS A 95 -12.88 0.07 9.98
CA HIS A 95 -11.57 -0.36 9.50
C HIS A 95 -11.53 -0.33 7.98
N HIS A 96 -10.39 0.09 7.44
CA HIS A 96 -10.16 0.18 6.00
C HIS A 96 -8.77 -0.33 5.65
N LEU A 97 -8.61 -0.85 4.44
CA LEU A 97 -7.31 -1.14 3.87
C LEU A 97 -6.60 0.16 3.47
N LEU A 98 -5.34 0.27 3.86
CA LEU A 98 -4.40 1.25 3.34
C LEU A 98 -3.34 0.54 2.50
N ILE A 99 -3.34 0.78 1.20
CA ILE A 99 -2.43 0.14 0.25
C ILE A 99 -1.24 1.04 0.00
N PHE A 100 -0.03 0.54 0.27
CA PHE A 100 1.23 1.25 0.09
C PHE A 100 1.85 0.98 -1.27
N ASP A 101 1.80 -0.28 -1.72
CA ASP A 101 2.33 -0.68 -3.02
C ASP A 101 1.53 -1.82 -3.65
N ALA A 102 1.61 -1.91 -4.97
CA ALA A 102 1.02 -2.98 -5.75
C ALA A 102 1.87 -3.26 -7.00
N TYR A 103 1.48 -2.74 -8.17
CA TYR A 103 2.32 -2.79 -9.36
C TYR A 103 3.51 -1.84 -9.23
N ARG A 104 4.71 -2.42 -9.28
CA ARG A 104 5.98 -1.69 -9.24
C ARG A 104 6.71 -1.81 -10.58
N PRO A 105 6.89 -0.70 -11.33
CA PRO A 105 7.71 -0.70 -12.55
C PRO A 105 9.13 -1.20 -12.28
N TYR A 106 9.76 -1.79 -13.29
CA TYR A 106 11.14 -2.26 -13.20
C TYR A 106 12.10 -1.16 -12.69
N GLN A 107 11.95 0.07 -13.19
CA GLN A 107 12.80 1.21 -12.81
C GLN A 107 12.71 1.54 -11.32
N VAL A 108 11.51 1.39 -10.73
CA VAL A 108 11.31 1.60 -9.29
C VAL A 108 11.95 0.47 -8.51
N GLN A 109 11.79 -0.78 -8.96
CA GLN A 109 12.42 -1.95 -8.33
C GLN A 109 13.95 -1.82 -8.32
N GLU A 110 14.54 -1.37 -9.43
CA GLU A 110 15.98 -1.11 -9.58
C GLU A 110 16.43 0.05 -8.67
N SER A 111 15.76 1.20 -8.74
CA SER A 111 16.08 2.36 -7.91
C SER A 111 15.98 2.06 -6.41
N LEU A 112 14.98 1.25 -6.01
CA LEU A 112 14.78 0.86 -4.61
C LEU A 112 15.90 -0.09 -4.14
N HIS A 113 16.28 -1.05 -4.97
CA HIS A 113 17.41 -1.95 -4.68
C HIS A 113 18.72 -1.18 -4.51
N ASP A 114 19.03 -0.28 -5.45
CA ASP A 114 20.22 0.57 -5.39
C ASP A 114 20.21 1.47 -4.14
N PHE A 115 19.05 2.06 -3.81
CA PHE A 115 18.88 2.88 -2.61
C PHE A 115 19.22 2.10 -1.32
N TYR A 116 18.64 0.91 -1.12
CA TYR A 116 18.91 0.10 0.08
C TYR A 116 20.35 -0.40 0.11
N LYS A 117 20.90 -0.81 -1.04
CA LYS A 117 22.29 -1.25 -1.16
C LYS A 117 23.26 -0.14 -0.80
N GLN A 118 23.00 1.09 -1.25
CA GLN A 118 23.77 2.26 -0.87
C GLN A 118 23.67 2.55 0.62
N LYS A 119 22.46 2.51 1.21
CA LYS A 119 22.27 2.74 2.64
C LYS A 119 23.00 1.72 3.50
N LEU A 120 22.97 0.45 3.12
CA LEU A 120 23.71 -0.61 3.80
C LEU A 120 25.23 -0.44 3.63
N ARG A 121 25.72 0.00 2.46
CA ARG A 121 27.13 0.33 2.25
C ARG A 121 27.58 1.50 3.13
N GLU A 122 26.76 2.54 3.25
CA GLU A 122 27.03 3.70 4.13
C GLU A 122 27.12 3.25 5.59
N LYS A 123 26.21 2.36 6.03
CA LYS A 123 26.18 1.83 7.39
C LYS A 123 27.34 0.85 7.67
N TYR A 124 27.70 0.01 6.70
CA TYR A 124 28.74 -1.01 6.82
C TYR A 124 29.79 -0.91 5.70
N PRO A 125 30.71 0.08 5.74
CA PRO A 125 31.64 0.33 4.64
C PRO A 125 32.59 -0.83 4.31
N ALA A 126 32.93 -1.63 5.32
CA ALA A 126 33.83 -2.78 5.20
C ALA A 126 33.14 -4.09 4.80
N MET A 127 31.81 -4.10 4.65
CA MET A 127 31.07 -5.28 4.19
C MET A 127 31.45 -5.61 2.75
N ASP A 128 31.76 -6.88 2.49
CA ASP A 128 32.06 -7.34 1.14
C ASP A 128 30.79 -7.30 0.26
N ASN A 129 30.99 -7.33 -1.06
CA ASN A 129 29.91 -7.15 -2.02
C ASN A 129 28.88 -8.28 -1.99
N GLU A 130 29.29 -9.52 -1.68
CA GLU A 130 28.40 -10.69 -1.68
C GLU A 130 27.49 -10.65 -0.44
N THR A 131 28.07 -10.39 0.73
CA THR A 131 27.30 -10.18 1.96
C THR A 131 26.36 -8.99 1.83
N LEU A 132 26.82 -7.86 1.26
CA LEU A 132 25.98 -6.69 1.03
C LEU A 132 24.77 -7.01 0.15
N GLU A 133 24.96 -7.80 -0.90
CA GLU A 133 23.89 -8.22 -1.79
C GLU A 133 22.89 -9.15 -1.08
N CYS A 134 23.38 -10.05 -0.23
CA CYS A 134 22.54 -10.92 0.61
C CYS A 134 21.72 -10.11 1.63
N GLU A 135 22.35 -9.15 2.31
CA GLU A 135 21.66 -8.28 3.28
C GLU A 135 20.65 -7.36 2.61
N THR A 136 20.97 -6.81 1.42
CA THR A 136 20.04 -5.97 0.65
C THR A 136 18.76 -6.74 0.30
N GLN A 137 18.89 -8.01 -0.07
CA GLN A 137 17.76 -8.86 -0.43
C GLN A 137 16.80 -9.17 0.72
N LYS A 138 17.17 -8.88 1.98
CA LYS A 138 16.25 -8.96 3.14
C LYS A 138 15.24 -7.81 3.18
N TYR A 139 15.50 -6.72 2.47
CA TYR A 139 14.63 -5.54 2.40
C TYR A 139 13.91 -5.45 1.06
N VAL A 140 14.61 -5.81 -0.02
CA VAL A 140 14.10 -5.61 -1.38
C VAL A 140 14.59 -6.70 -2.33
N SER A 141 13.66 -7.32 -3.04
CA SER A 141 13.97 -8.32 -4.06
C SER A 141 14.88 -7.77 -5.17
N LEU A 142 15.69 -8.64 -5.79
CA LEU A 142 16.46 -8.27 -6.97
C LEU A 142 15.54 -7.77 -8.11
N PRO A 143 15.93 -6.71 -8.83
CA PRO A 143 15.27 -6.33 -10.07
C PRO A 143 15.51 -7.42 -11.13
N SER A 144 14.47 -7.72 -11.92
CA SER A 144 14.54 -8.74 -12.97
C SER A 144 13.97 -8.21 -14.28
N LYS A 145 14.77 -8.34 -15.36
CA LYS A 145 14.32 -8.10 -16.74
C LYS A 145 13.83 -9.37 -17.43
N ASP A 146 13.99 -10.53 -16.78
CA ASP A 146 13.54 -11.81 -17.32
C ASP A 146 12.01 -11.90 -17.21
N PRO A 147 11.26 -11.94 -18.34
CA PRO A 147 9.80 -11.99 -18.32
C PRO A 147 9.25 -13.29 -17.73
N ALA A 148 10.05 -14.36 -17.65
CA ALA A 148 9.67 -15.61 -17.00
C ALA A 148 9.96 -15.60 -15.49
N ARG A 149 10.76 -14.64 -15.00
CA ARG A 149 11.16 -14.54 -13.59
C ARG A 149 11.03 -13.10 -13.07
N PRO A 150 9.88 -12.42 -13.26
CA PRO A 150 9.69 -11.06 -12.80
C PRO A 150 9.78 -10.95 -11.27
N SER A 151 10.13 -9.76 -10.78
CA SER A 151 9.94 -9.43 -9.37
C SER A 151 8.44 -9.43 -9.03
N PRO A 152 8.01 -9.85 -7.82
CA PRO A 152 6.59 -10.09 -7.53
C PRO A 152 5.68 -8.89 -7.83
N HIS A 153 6.08 -7.69 -7.42
CA HIS A 153 5.32 -6.46 -7.65
C HIS A 153 5.26 -6.04 -9.12
N THR A 154 6.27 -6.35 -9.94
CA THR A 154 6.26 -6.03 -11.38
C THR A 154 5.18 -6.80 -12.15
N THR A 155 4.57 -7.82 -11.52
CA THR A 155 3.42 -8.52 -12.11
C THR A 155 2.09 -7.80 -11.89
N GLY A 156 2.02 -6.83 -10.97
CA GLY A 156 0.77 -6.26 -10.48
C GLY A 156 -0.11 -7.24 -9.70
N GLY A 157 0.42 -8.43 -9.38
CA GLY A 157 -0.23 -9.50 -8.62
C GLY A 157 0.08 -9.47 -7.12
N SER A 158 0.99 -8.61 -6.66
CA SER A 158 1.38 -8.48 -5.26
C SER A 158 0.87 -7.15 -4.70
N VAL A 159 0.62 -7.09 -3.39
CA VAL A 159 0.16 -5.90 -2.69
C VAL A 159 0.83 -5.80 -1.32
N ASP A 160 1.20 -4.59 -0.95
CA ASP A 160 1.68 -4.24 0.38
C ASP A 160 0.66 -3.32 1.04
N LEU A 161 0.13 -3.72 2.20
CA LEU A 161 -0.93 -2.98 2.84
C LEU A 161 -0.98 -3.14 4.36
N ALA A 162 -1.70 -2.23 4.99
CA ALA A 162 -2.06 -2.28 6.40
C ALA A 162 -3.56 -2.04 6.58
N ILE A 163 -4.02 -2.19 7.83
CA ILE A 163 -5.35 -1.78 8.24
C ILE A 163 -5.23 -0.46 8.99
N VAL A 164 -6.07 0.50 8.62
CA VAL A 164 -6.30 1.72 9.38
C VAL A 164 -7.68 1.69 10.00
N LYS A 165 -7.81 2.38 11.12
CA LYS A 165 -9.07 2.55 11.84
C LYS A 165 -9.46 4.01 11.92
N LEU A 166 -10.71 4.30 11.62
CA LEU A 166 -11.33 5.60 11.76
C LEU A 166 -12.22 5.62 13.00
N ASP A 167 -12.45 6.79 13.59
CA ASP A 167 -13.52 6.90 14.59
C ASP A 167 -14.89 6.95 13.90
N ARG A 168 -15.95 6.73 14.68
CA ARG A 168 -17.31 6.62 14.15
C ARG A 168 -17.80 7.91 13.48
N THR A 169 -17.42 9.07 14.00
CA THR A 169 -17.89 10.35 13.47
C THR A 169 -17.34 10.55 12.06
N HIS A 170 -16.05 10.32 11.87
CA HIS A 170 -15.42 10.47 10.57
C HIS A 170 -15.79 9.31 9.61
N GLU A 171 -16.11 8.12 10.13
CA GLU A 171 -16.69 7.03 9.33
C GLU A 171 -18.02 7.44 8.70
N GLU A 172 -18.92 8.04 9.49
CA GLU A 172 -20.22 8.51 9.02
C GLU A 172 -20.05 9.61 7.95
N GLU A 173 -19.08 10.52 8.12
CA GLU A 173 -18.75 11.53 7.11
C GLU A 173 -18.20 10.89 5.81
N LEU A 174 -17.30 9.92 5.94
CA LEU A 174 -16.72 9.20 4.81
C LEU A 174 -17.78 8.45 4.01
N LEU A 175 -18.73 7.80 4.68
CA LEU A 175 -19.86 7.12 4.04
C LEU A 175 -20.79 8.09 3.29
N GLN A 176 -21.02 9.30 3.83
CA GLN A 176 -21.78 10.35 3.12
C GLN A 176 -21.08 10.80 1.83
N ILE A 177 -19.77 10.99 1.87
CA ILE A 177 -18.99 11.36 0.68
C ILE A 177 -19.01 10.22 -0.35
N ARG A 178 -18.78 8.97 0.08
CA ARG A 178 -18.85 7.79 -0.79
C ARG A 178 -20.23 7.65 -1.44
N SER A 179 -21.31 7.87 -0.69
CA SER A 179 -22.67 7.88 -1.23
C SER A 179 -22.84 8.91 -2.34
N ARG A 180 -22.35 10.14 -2.16
CA ARG A 180 -22.38 11.18 -3.19
C ARG A 180 -21.56 10.79 -4.42
N LEU A 181 -20.40 10.14 -4.25
CA LEU A 181 -19.54 9.68 -5.35
C LEU A 181 -20.19 8.63 -6.27
N THR A 182 -21.28 7.99 -5.83
CA THR A 182 -22.08 7.07 -6.66
C THR A 182 -22.94 7.78 -7.70
N ASP A 183 -23.15 9.10 -7.57
CA ASP A 183 -23.89 9.88 -8.54
C ASP A 183 -23.11 9.99 -9.86
N VAL A 184 -23.66 9.35 -10.90
CA VAL A 184 -23.10 9.31 -12.26
C VAL A 184 -23.18 10.64 -13.00
N THR A 185 -23.98 11.59 -12.49
CA THR A 185 -24.16 12.92 -13.09
C THR A 185 -23.13 13.94 -12.58
N LEU A 186 -22.29 13.57 -11.59
CA LEU A 186 -21.25 14.42 -11.07
C LEU A 186 -20.30 14.89 -12.17
N THR A 187 -20.05 16.20 -12.21
CA THR A 187 -18.96 16.75 -13.01
C THR A 187 -17.62 16.22 -12.51
N ILE A 188 -16.63 16.14 -13.40
CA ILE A 188 -15.27 15.71 -13.05
C ILE A 188 -14.72 16.58 -11.90
N ALA A 189 -14.96 17.89 -11.93
CA ALA A 189 -14.53 18.81 -10.87
C ALA A 189 -15.11 18.43 -9.50
N ARG A 190 -16.43 18.19 -9.43
CA ARG A 190 -17.11 17.80 -8.18
C ARG A 190 -16.63 16.45 -7.66
N ARG A 191 -16.41 15.49 -8.56
CA ARG A 191 -15.83 14.18 -8.21
C ARG A 191 -14.45 14.34 -7.60
N VAL A 192 -13.55 15.10 -8.23
CA VAL A 192 -12.20 15.38 -7.71
C VAL A 192 -12.28 16.01 -6.33
N GLY A 193 -13.13 17.03 -6.13
CA GLY A 193 -13.29 17.68 -4.83
C GLY A 193 -13.73 16.71 -3.72
N LEU A 194 -14.70 15.83 -4.01
CA LEU A 194 -15.18 14.82 -3.07
C LEU A 194 -14.11 13.77 -2.74
N GLU A 195 -13.38 13.28 -3.73
CA GLU A 195 -12.29 12.30 -3.51
C GLU A 195 -11.12 12.91 -2.73
N MET A 196 -10.78 14.18 -2.99
CA MET A 196 -9.79 14.92 -2.20
C MET A 196 -10.22 15.05 -0.74
N ARG A 197 -11.51 15.35 -0.49
CA ARG A 197 -12.05 15.41 0.88
C ARG A 197 -12.00 14.05 1.56
N LEU A 198 -12.39 12.96 0.87
CA LEU A 198 -12.29 11.60 1.39
C LEU A 198 -10.85 11.27 1.79
N SER A 199 -9.88 11.52 0.90
CA SER A 199 -8.46 11.30 1.16
C SER A 199 -7.98 12.11 2.37
N ALA A 200 -8.38 13.37 2.50
CA ALA A 200 -7.99 14.21 3.61
C ALA A 200 -8.56 13.77 4.96
N ILE A 201 -9.84 13.35 5.01
CA ILE A 201 -10.44 12.79 6.24
C ILE A 201 -9.62 11.60 6.71
N MET A 202 -9.29 10.69 5.80
CA MET A 202 -8.51 9.51 6.16
C MET A 202 -7.11 9.86 6.66
N ARG A 203 -6.40 10.77 6.00
CA ARG A 203 -5.06 11.18 6.43
C ARG A 203 -5.07 11.84 7.81
N SER A 204 -6.05 12.70 8.08
CA SER A 204 -6.13 13.46 9.33
C SER A 204 -6.65 12.64 10.52
N HIS A 205 -7.54 11.68 10.27
CA HIS A 205 -8.33 11.05 11.32
C HIS A 205 -8.18 9.54 11.43
N ALA A 206 -7.75 8.85 10.36
CA ALA A 206 -7.49 7.42 10.48
C ALA A 206 -6.23 7.19 11.33
N ARG A 207 -6.11 6.01 11.91
CA ARG A 207 -4.91 5.55 12.62
C ARG A 207 -4.56 4.16 12.14
N MET A 208 -3.33 3.96 11.70
CA MET A 208 -2.84 2.62 11.38
C MET A 208 -2.90 1.76 12.64
N LEU A 209 -3.35 0.52 12.49
CA LEU A 209 -3.25 -0.45 13.58
C LEU A 209 -1.77 -0.73 13.87
N ASP A 210 -1.44 -1.01 15.13
CA ASP A 210 -0.09 -1.41 15.52
C ASP A 210 0.16 -2.85 15.08
N PHE A 211 1.17 -3.07 14.23
CA PHE A 211 1.59 -4.39 13.78
C PHE A 211 2.95 -4.83 14.38
N GLY A 212 3.49 -4.08 15.35
CA GLY A 212 4.72 -4.38 16.06
C GLY A 212 6.00 -3.93 15.37
N THR A 213 5.93 -3.63 14.07
CA THR A 213 6.96 -2.95 13.28
C THR A 213 6.30 -1.97 12.32
N ALA A 214 7.06 -0.96 11.89
CA ALA A 214 6.70 -0.12 10.74
C ALA A 214 6.62 -0.95 9.44
N PHE A 215 5.95 -0.41 8.43
CA PHE A 215 6.04 -0.92 7.06
C PHE A 215 7.50 -0.83 6.55
N ASP A 216 7.88 -1.72 5.62
CA ASP A 216 9.25 -1.85 5.05
C ASP A 216 10.37 -2.04 6.11
N HIS A 217 10.01 -2.44 7.32
CA HIS A 217 10.98 -2.80 8.35
C HIS A 217 11.72 -4.09 7.97
N GLY A 218 13.01 -4.01 7.66
CA GLY A 218 13.80 -5.21 7.44
C GLY A 218 14.30 -5.79 8.77
N GLY A 219 13.97 -7.05 9.00
CA GLY A 219 14.33 -7.76 10.23
C GLY A 219 13.35 -8.89 10.53
N GLU A 220 13.76 -9.81 11.42
CA GLU A 220 12.95 -10.99 11.77
C GLU A 220 11.62 -10.62 12.41
N LYS A 221 11.53 -9.44 13.06
CA LYS A 221 10.30 -8.94 13.68
C LYS A 221 9.18 -8.67 12.67
N SER A 222 9.51 -8.45 11.39
CA SER A 222 8.52 -8.29 10.32
C SER A 222 7.88 -9.59 9.89
N ALA A 223 8.47 -10.75 10.22
CA ALA A 223 7.95 -12.06 9.84
C ALA A 223 6.49 -12.22 10.29
N LEU A 224 5.62 -12.66 9.38
CA LEU A 224 4.19 -12.73 9.58
C LEU A 224 3.81 -13.48 10.87
N ALA A 225 4.46 -14.62 11.12
CA ALA A 225 4.23 -15.48 12.29
C ALA A 225 5.15 -15.18 13.49
N TYR A 226 5.89 -14.05 13.50
CA TYR A 226 6.87 -13.71 14.55
C TYR A 226 6.34 -13.89 15.98
N TYR A 227 5.16 -13.32 16.26
CA TYR A 227 4.55 -13.42 17.58
C TYR A 227 3.99 -14.81 17.90
N GLU A 228 3.57 -15.58 16.88
CA GLU A 228 3.12 -16.96 17.07
C GLU A 228 4.29 -17.87 17.45
N LEU A 229 5.47 -17.64 16.86
CA LEU A 229 6.70 -18.35 17.21
C LEU A 229 7.08 -18.10 18.68
N LYS A 230 7.03 -16.85 19.14
CA LYS A 230 7.26 -16.51 20.56
C LYS A 230 6.28 -17.22 21.49
N ILE A 231 4.98 -17.22 21.14
CA ILE A 231 3.95 -17.94 21.92
C ILE A 231 4.23 -19.44 21.93
N ALA A 232 4.61 -20.03 20.80
CA ALA A 232 4.93 -21.45 20.69
C ALA A 232 6.19 -21.84 21.49
N ALA A 233 7.15 -20.93 21.61
CA ALA A 233 8.34 -21.06 22.46
C ALA A 233 8.06 -20.88 23.97
N GLY A 234 6.82 -20.56 24.36
CA GLY A 234 6.42 -20.34 25.75
C GLY A 234 6.74 -18.94 26.27
N GLU A 235 7.09 -17.99 25.40
CA GLU A 235 7.32 -16.60 25.80
C GLU A 235 6.00 -15.90 26.15
N VAL A 236 6.03 -15.07 27.20
CA VAL A 236 4.90 -14.22 27.58
C VAL A 236 4.99 -12.91 26.82
N LEU A 237 4.08 -12.70 25.87
CA LEU A 237 4.00 -11.43 25.13
C LEU A 237 3.57 -10.28 26.06
N THR A 238 4.19 -9.12 25.86
CA THR A 238 3.73 -7.84 26.40
C THR A 238 2.34 -7.49 25.85
N ASP A 239 1.65 -6.52 26.46
CA ASP A 239 0.34 -6.09 25.96
C ASP A 239 0.42 -5.47 24.55
N ALA A 240 1.50 -4.74 24.25
CA ALA A 240 1.77 -4.20 22.92
C ALA A 240 2.01 -5.31 21.89
N ASP A 241 2.86 -6.30 22.20
CA ASP A 241 3.09 -7.44 21.29
C ASP A 241 1.84 -8.30 21.09
N ARG A 242 1.01 -8.43 22.12
CA ARG A 242 -0.28 -9.12 22.02
C ARG A 242 -1.26 -8.37 21.12
N LEU A 243 -1.28 -7.03 21.20
CA LEU A 243 -2.08 -6.19 20.31
C LEU A 243 -1.60 -6.34 18.86
N ALA A 244 -0.29 -6.23 18.62
CA ALA A 244 0.34 -6.43 17.32
C ALA A 244 0.06 -7.82 16.74
N CYS A 245 0.19 -8.86 17.55
CA CYS A 245 -0.16 -10.24 17.18
C CYS A 245 -1.63 -10.36 16.72
N ASN A 246 -2.57 -9.78 17.48
CA ASN A 246 -3.98 -9.81 17.12
C ASN A 246 -4.29 -9.01 15.85
N ASN A 247 -3.63 -7.87 15.63
CA ASN A 247 -3.79 -7.08 14.42
C ASN A 247 -3.23 -7.81 13.18
N ARG A 248 -2.08 -8.48 13.31
CA ARG A 248 -1.55 -9.37 12.25
C ARG A 248 -2.50 -10.53 11.94
N ARG A 249 -3.12 -11.15 12.96
CA ARG A 249 -4.12 -12.20 12.75
C ARG A 249 -5.37 -11.68 12.03
N LEU A 250 -5.84 -10.48 12.37
CA LEU A 250 -6.95 -9.82 11.66
C LEU A 250 -6.57 -9.61 10.18
N LEU A 251 -5.44 -8.96 9.91
CA LEU A 251 -4.98 -8.71 8.55
C LEU A 251 -4.83 -10.01 7.75
N PHE A 252 -4.11 -10.99 8.31
CA PHE A 252 -3.94 -12.31 7.73
C PHE A 252 -5.29 -12.98 7.42
N GLY A 253 -6.21 -12.99 8.38
CA GLY A 253 -7.53 -13.59 8.22
C GLY A 253 -8.34 -12.94 7.11
N ILE A 254 -8.39 -11.62 7.07
CA ILE A 254 -9.14 -10.85 6.04
C ILE A 254 -8.55 -11.11 4.65
N MET A 255 -7.24 -11.01 4.52
CA MET A 255 -6.56 -11.16 3.23
C MET A 255 -6.68 -12.59 2.70
N THR A 256 -6.47 -13.60 3.56
CA THR A 256 -6.62 -15.02 3.17
C THR A 256 -8.07 -15.39 2.86
N GLN A 257 -9.04 -14.87 3.61
CA GLN A 257 -10.47 -15.07 3.32
C GLN A 257 -10.88 -14.43 1.99
N ALA A 258 -10.29 -13.29 1.62
CA ALA A 258 -10.46 -12.71 0.30
C ALA A 258 -9.74 -13.52 -0.81
N GLY A 259 -8.88 -14.49 -0.44
CA GLY A 259 -8.20 -15.39 -1.36
C GLY A 259 -6.77 -14.97 -1.71
N PHE A 260 -6.17 -14.05 -0.97
CA PHE A 260 -4.74 -13.75 -1.09
C PHE A 260 -3.89 -14.83 -0.39
N GLN A 261 -2.65 -14.94 -0.85
CA GLN A 261 -1.61 -15.78 -0.28
C GLN A 261 -0.61 -14.91 0.49
N PRO A 262 -0.30 -15.23 1.75
CA PRO A 262 0.66 -14.48 2.55
C PRO A 262 2.10 -14.68 2.06
N TYR A 263 3.00 -13.78 2.46
CA TYR A 263 4.44 -14.00 2.45
C TYR A 263 4.98 -14.07 3.88
N PHE A 264 5.81 -15.07 4.17
CA PHE A 264 6.20 -15.37 5.56
C PHE A 264 7.07 -14.29 6.22
N ALA A 265 7.87 -13.56 5.45
CA ALA A 265 8.88 -12.65 5.98
C ALA A 265 8.34 -11.23 6.27
N GLU A 266 7.18 -10.87 5.71
CA GLU A 266 6.65 -9.52 5.74
C GLU A 266 5.15 -9.55 6.06
N TRP A 267 4.75 -9.02 7.21
CA TRP A 267 3.35 -9.07 7.67
C TRP A 267 2.37 -8.30 6.76
N TRP A 268 2.86 -7.35 5.97
CA TRP A 268 2.08 -6.49 5.08
C TRP A 268 1.92 -7.05 3.65
N HIS A 269 2.73 -8.03 3.26
CA HIS A 269 2.88 -8.47 1.87
C HIS A 269 1.98 -9.67 1.53
N PHE A 270 1.17 -9.50 0.50
CA PHE A 270 0.25 -10.52 0.01
C PHE A 270 0.29 -10.66 -1.50
N ASN A 271 0.13 -11.90 -1.95
CA ASN A 271 0.15 -12.29 -3.35
C ASN A 271 -1.21 -12.80 -3.79
N ALA A 272 -1.66 -12.40 -4.96
CA ALA A 272 -2.73 -13.10 -5.65
C ALA A 272 -2.25 -14.51 -6.01
N PRO A 273 -3.07 -15.57 -5.87
CA PRO A 273 -2.71 -16.94 -6.23
C PRO A 273 -2.35 -17.07 -7.72
N GLU A 274 -2.76 -16.09 -8.53
CA GLU A 274 -2.41 -15.99 -9.94
C GLU A 274 -0.99 -15.43 -10.20
N SER A 275 -0.28 -14.90 -9.20
CA SER A 275 1.16 -14.53 -9.31
C SER A 275 2.05 -15.75 -9.12
N GLN A 276 3.32 -15.71 -9.53
CA GLN A 276 4.23 -16.86 -9.33
C GLN A 276 4.41 -17.22 -7.84
N MET A 277 4.64 -16.21 -7.00
CA MET A 277 4.78 -16.44 -5.55
C MET A 277 3.48 -16.93 -4.94
N GLY A 278 2.34 -16.35 -5.31
CA GLY A 278 1.03 -16.79 -4.82
C GLY A 278 0.67 -18.19 -5.30
N ALA A 279 0.92 -18.53 -6.56
CA ALA A 279 0.70 -19.87 -7.11
C ALA A 279 1.51 -20.91 -6.33
N ALA A 280 2.77 -20.61 -6.04
CA ALA A 280 3.64 -21.50 -5.25
C ALA A 280 3.09 -21.69 -3.83
N THR A 281 2.70 -20.61 -3.14
CA THR A 281 2.10 -20.69 -1.79
C THR A 281 0.77 -21.44 -1.79
N ALA A 282 -0.03 -21.31 -2.85
CA ALA A 282 -1.31 -22.01 -3.01
C ALA A 282 -1.17 -23.46 -3.51
N GLY A 283 0.05 -23.94 -3.82
CA GLY A 283 0.28 -25.27 -4.38
C GLY A 283 -0.20 -25.44 -5.82
N LEU A 284 -0.29 -24.35 -6.59
CA LEU A 284 -0.69 -24.35 -7.99
C LEU A 284 0.53 -24.58 -8.92
N GLY A 285 0.34 -25.38 -9.97
CA GLY A 285 1.38 -25.70 -10.95
C GLY A 285 1.63 -24.63 -12.02
N TYR A 286 0.86 -23.54 -12.02
CA TYR A 286 0.99 -22.44 -12.97
C TYR A 286 0.48 -21.12 -12.36
N ALA A 287 1.06 -20.01 -12.81
CA ALA A 287 0.64 -18.65 -12.53
C ALA A 287 0.04 -18.03 -13.82
N THR A 288 -0.82 -17.04 -13.65
CA THR A 288 -1.48 -16.36 -14.78
C THR A 288 -1.20 -14.86 -14.82
N LEU A 289 -0.35 -14.34 -13.94
CA LEU A 289 0.06 -12.93 -13.90
C LEU A 289 1.56 -12.78 -14.13
N GLY A 290 1.94 -12.36 -15.32
CA GLY A 290 3.33 -12.12 -15.72
C GLY A 290 3.85 -10.73 -15.48
N SER A 291 5.05 -10.41 -16.00
CA SER A 291 5.44 -9.00 -16.13
C SER A 291 4.45 -8.25 -17.01
N VAL A 292 4.24 -6.97 -16.71
CA VAL A 292 3.35 -6.09 -17.47
C VAL A 292 3.87 -4.67 -17.43
N GLY A 293 3.53 -3.88 -18.44
CA GLY A 293 3.76 -2.44 -18.47
C GLY A 293 2.43 -1.68 -18.41
N LEU A 294 2.51 -0.37 -18.15
CA LEU A 294 1.35 0.50 -18.24
C LEU A 294 0.88 0.61 -19.70
N ASP A 295 -0.42 0.50 -19.92
CA ASP A 295 -1.04 0.81 -21.21
C ASP A 295 -1.36 2.32 -21.35
N GLU A 296 -1.87 2.73 -22.51
CA GLU A 296 -2.23 4.13 -22.78
C GLU A 296 -3.27 4.67 -21.80
N SER A 297 -4.23 3.84 -21.37
CA SER A 297 -5.26 4.23 -20.41
C SER A 297 -4.67 4.44 -19.01
N ASN A 298 -3.72 3.58 -18.61
CA ASN A 298 -3.02 3.72 -17.35
C ASN A 298 -2.17 5.00 -17.33
N ILE A 299 -1.43 5.26 -18.41
CA ILE A 299 -0.61 6.47 -18.56
C ILE A 299 -1.49 7.73 -18.54
N ALA A 300 -2.64 7.71 -19.21
CA ALA A 300 -3.59 8.82 -19.18
C ALA A 300 -4.14 9.09 -17.77
N HIS A 301 -4.43 8.05 -17.01
CA HIS A 301 -4.88 8.16 -15.61
C HIS A 301 -3.81 8.78 -14.72
N GLU A 302 -2.56 8.29 -14.80
CA GLU A 302 -1.44 8.82 -14.04
C GLU A 302 -1.19 10.30 -14.36
N ASN A 303 -1.17 10.65 -15.64
CA ASN A 303 -1.02 12.04 -16.07
C ASN A 303 -2.14 12.95 -15.55
N THR A 304 -3.36 12.43 -15.44
CA THR A 304 -4.50 13.18 -14.89
C THR A 304 -4.33 13.43 -13.40
N ARG A 305 -3.94 12.39 -12.63
CA ARG A 305 -3.62 12.49 -11.21
C ARG A 305 -2.49 13.49 -10.95
N LEU A 306 -1.41 13.43 -11.73
CA LEU A 306 -0.27 14.35 -11.63
C LEU A 306 -0.67 15.81 -11.90
N LYS A 307 -1.47 16.06 -12.94
CA LYS A 307 -1.97 17.42 -13.26
C LYS A 307 -2.81 17.99 -12.11
N ILE A 308 -3.71 17.19 -11.55
CA ILE A 308 -4.55 17.61 -10.41
C ILE A 308 -3.68 17.93 -9.19
N ARG A 309 -2.69 17.08 -8.87
CA ARG A 309 -1.77 17.31 -7.75
C ARG A 309 -0.93 18.58 -7.95
N GLN A 310 -0.38 18.79 -9.14
CA GLN A 310 0.38 19.99 -9.47
C GLN A 310 -0.47 21.25 -9.32
N GLU A 311 -1.72 21.19 -9.79
CA GLU A 311 -2.67 22.30 -9.70
C GLU A 311 -3.07 22.60 -8.26
N ALA A 312 -3.34 21.56 -7.45
CA ALA A 312 -3.62 21.72 -6.02
C ALA A 312 -2.45 22.41 -5.29
N ARG A 313 -1.21 21.95 -5.53
CA ARG A 313 0.01 22.56 -4.96
C ARG A 313 0.21 24.00 -5.44
N ARG A 314 -0.12 24.32 -6.70
CA ARG A 314 -0.04 25.69 -7.24
C ARG A 314 -1.04 26.61 -6.54
N LEU A 315 -2.30 26.21 -6.48
CA LEU A 315 -3.39 26.97 -5.86
C LEU A 315 -3.14 27.24 -4.38
N GLN A 316 -2.51 26.30 -3.68
CA GLN A 316 -2.10 26.46 -2.29
C GLN A 316 -1.05 27.57 -2.12
N ARG A 317 -0.04 27.64 -2.99
CA ARG A 317 1.02 28.69 -2.94
C ARG A 317 0.49 30.09 -3.26
N GLU A 318 -0.52 30.19 -4.12
CA GLU A 318 -1.06 31.48 -4.59
C GLU A 318 -1.97 32.21 -3.59
N GLY A 319 -2.23 31.61 -2.41
CA GLY A 319 -2.73 32.34 -1.25
C GLY A 319 -4.06 33.09 -1.45
N GLY A 320 -4.95 32.59 -2.30
CA GLY A 320 -6.31 33.12 -2.42
C GLY A 320 -6.47 34.42 -3.21
N GLN A 321 -5.47 34.88 -3.98
CA GLN A 321 -5.63 36.05 -4.86
C GLN A 321 -6.89 35.92 -5.76
N ALA A 322 -7.58 37.04 -5.95
CA ALA A 322 -8.83 37.14 -6.71
C ALA A 322 -8.57 36.98 -8.21
N VAL A 323 -8.50 35.73 -8.65
CA VAL A 323 -8.38 35.33 -10.06
C VAL A 323 -9.68 34.65 -10.46
N VAL A 324 -10.12 34.81 -11.71
CA VAL A 324 -11.23 34.02 -12.27
C VAL A 324 -10.80 32.55 -12.27
N ARG A 325 -11.50 31.70 -11.52
CA ARG A 325 -11.16 30.29 -11.35
C ARG A 325 -12.04 29.38 -12.19
N THR A 326 -11.45 28.30 -12.70
CA THR A 326 -12.22 27.21 -13.31
C THR A 326 -13.02 26.46 -12.24
N ALA A 327 -14.05 25.71 -12.65
CA ALA A 327 -14.82 24.87 -11.74
C ALA A 327 -13.92 23.89 -10.96
N LEU A 328 -12.93 23.28 -11.62
CA LEU A 328 -11.98 22.37 -10.98
C LEU A 328 -11.16 23.09 -9.90
N GLN A 329 -10.65 24.29 -10.18
CA GLN A 329 -9.89 25.08 -9.21
C GLN A 329 -10.73 25.48 -7.99
N TYR A 330 -12.01 25.78 -8.19
CA TYR A 330 -12.92 26.07 -7.09
C TYR A 330 -13.13 24.84 -6.18
N GLU A 331 -13.39 23.68 -6.77
CA GLU A 331 -13.58 22.43 -6.00
C GLU A 331 -12.30 22.02 -5.25
N ILE A 332 -11.14 22.11 -5.90
CA ILE A 332 -9.83 21.86 -5.25
C ILE A 332 -9.66 22.77 -4.03
N LEU A 333 -9.94 24.07 -4.16
CA LEU A 333 -9.82 25.02 -3.04
C LEU A 333 -10.91 24.84 -1.98
N SER A 334 -12.12 24.40 -2.35
CA SER A 334 -13.15 24.05 -1.37
C SER A 334 -12.69 22.87 -0.53
N ALA A 335 -12.21 21.80 -1.19
CA ALA A 335 -11.67 20.63 -0.51
C ALA A 335 -10.51 21.01 0.42
N LEU A 336 -9.51 21.77 -0.06
CA LEU A 336 -8.37 22.22 0.77
C LEU A 336 -8.78 23.06 1.99
N ARG A 337 -9.85 23.86 1.89
CA ARG A 337 -10.35 24.70 3.00
C ARG A 337 -11.17 23.90 4.00
N GLU A 338 -12.06 23.05 3.52
CA GLU A 338 -12.92 22.20 4.36
C GLU A 338 -12.11 21.22 5.19
N THR A 339 -10.97 20.75 4.68
CA THR A 339 -10.12 19.77 5.36
C THR A 339 -9.22 20.40 6.44
N GLY A 340 -9.27 21.73 6.62
CA GLY A 340 -8.46 22.44 7.63
C GLY A 340 -6.95 22.29 7.42
N ASP A 341 -6.55 21.90 6.22
CA ASP A 341 -5.20 21.46 5.90
C ASP A 341 -4.52 22.48 4.96
N PRO A 342 -3.90 23.54 5.52
CA PRO A 342 -3.22 24.58 4.75
C PRO A 342 -1.94 24.07 4.08
N GLY A 343 -1.50 22.85 4.41
CA GLY A 343 -0.23 22.25 4.01
C GLY A 343 -0.36 21.08 3.02
N LEU A 344 -1.58 20.57 2.78
CA LEU A 344 -1.76 19.15 2.49
C LEU A 344 -1.09 18.25 3.57
N VAL A 345 -0.78 18.76 4.79
CA VAL A 345 -0.13 18.14 5.96
C VAL A 345 0.00 16.65 5.72
N GLU A 346 1.09 16.37 5.03
CA GLU A 346 1.29 15.17 4.26
C GLU A 346 1.92 14.14 5.20
N GLY A 347 1.16 13.80 6.25
CA GLY A 347 1.49 12.72 7.15
C GLY A 347 0.32 11.77 7.17
N TRP A 348 0.46 10.59 6.58
CA TRP A 348 -0.29 9.44 7.10
C TRP A 348 0.08 9.26 8.59
N PRO A 349 -0.79 8.63 9.40
CA PRO A 349 -0.48 8.34 10.80
C PRO A 349 0.87 7.62 10.86
N ALA A 350 1.88 8.32 11.36
CA ALA A 350 3.26 7.92 11.18
C ALA A 350 3.56 6.64 11.98
N GLU A 351 3.97 5.61 11.26
CA GLU A 351 5.18 4.78 11.45
C GLU A 351 5.39 4.03 10.12
N ILE A 352 5.69 4.77 9.05
CA ILE A 352 5.67 4.16 7.71
C ILE A 352 7.01 3.52 7.35
N ILE A 353 8.16 4.00 7.82
CA ILE A 353 9.44 3.34 7.56
C ILE A 353 10.37 3.52 8.76
N ALA A 354 10.76 2.40 9.39
CA ALA A 354 11.95 2.40 10.23
C ALA A 354 13.17 2.30 9.31
N PRO A 355 14.22 3.14 9.45
CA PRO A 355 15.51 2.79 8.86
C PRO A 355 15.92 1.38 9.34
N PRO A 356 16.74 0.64 8.55
CA PRO A 356 17.23 -0.68 8.95
C PRO A 356 17.72 -0.62 10.41
N GLU A 357 17.13 -1.46 11.29
CA GLU A 357 17.31 -1.41 12.75
C GLU A 357 18.77 -1.16 13.12
N GLU A 358 19.01 -0.30 14.11
CA GLU A 358 20.35 0.08 14.59
C GLU A 358 21.24 -1.13 14.89
#